data_AF-A0A1G8YZD6-F1
#
_entry.id   AF-A0A1G8YZD6-F1
#
_cell.length_a   1.000
_cell.length_b   1.000
_cell.length_c   1.000
_cell.angle_alpha   90.00
_cell.angle_beta   90.00
_cell.angle_gamma   90.00
#
_symmetry.space_group_name_H-M   'P 1'
#
loop_
_entity.id
_entity.type
_entity.pdbx_description
1 polymer ?
#
loop_
_entity_poly.entity_id
_entity_poly.type
_entity_poly.pdbx_seq_one_letter_code
_entity_poly.pdbx_strand_id
1 'polypeptide(L)' 'MTMMEFLYFPEDKSEYLPAVISLIIFFIGATVTMYLIYKHSKKEAKRVDEEYASRISAPYPKEEEKYD' A
#
# COMPACT_ATOMS: atom_id res chain seq x y z
N MET A 1 -9.85 -39.09 22.07
CA MET A 1 -8.41 -38.80 22.14
C MET A 1 -8.11 -37.86 20.98
N THR A 2 -8.02 -36.55 21.22
CA THR A 2 -7.77 -35.55 20.17
C THR A 2 -6.28 -35.52 19.90
N MET A 3 -5.86 -36.18 18.82
CA MET A 3 -4.48 -36.12 18.35
C MET A 3 -4.22 -34.68 17.92
N MET A 4 -3.23 -34.07 18.52
CA MET A 4 -2.60 -32.88 17.97
C MET A 4 -1.81 -33.37 16.74
N GLU A 5 -2.48 -33.52 15.59
CA GLU A 5 -1.83 -33.77 14.28
C GLU A 5 -0.96 -32.58 13.82
N PHE A 6 -0.86 -31.57 14.68
CA PHE A 6 -0.38 -30.26 14.38
C PHE A 6 0.97 -30.09 15.06
N LEU A 7 2.00 -29.81 14.25
CA LEU A 7 3.45 -29.83 14.54
C LEU A 7 4.20 -31.12 14.16
N TYR A 8 3.76 -31.85 13.12
CA TYR A 8 4.71 -32.71 12.40
C TYR A 8 5.66 -31.83 11.59
N PHE A 9 6.92 -31.81 12.01
CA PHE A 9 8.01 -31.19 11.27
C PHE A 9 8.68 -32.29 10.45
N PRO A 10 8.72 -32.18 9.11
CA PRO A 10 9.44 -33.17 8.33
C PRO A 10 10.90 -33.27 8.78
N GLU A 11 11.36 -34.52 8.93
CA GLU A 11 12.74 -34.85 9.30
C GLU A 11 13.70 -34.40 8.20
N ASP A 12 13.32 -34.62 6.92
CA ASP A 12 14.04 -34.11 5.77
C ASP A 12 13.70 -32.63 5.51
N LYS A 13 14.74 -31.81 5.42
CA LYS A 13 14.61 -30.36 5.15
C LYS A 13 14.14 -30.07 3.72
N SER A 14 14.28 -31.01 2.80
CA SER A 14 13.83 -30.88 1.41
C SER A 14 12.31 -30.69 1.31
N GLU A 15 11.53 -31.25 2.25
CA GLU A 15 10.07 -31.17 2.26
C GLU A 15 9.54 -29.75 2.57
N TYR A 16 10.35 -28.85 3.15
CA TYR A 16 9.97 -27.45 3.36
C TYR A 16 10.18 -26.56 2.13
N LEU A 17 10.93 -27.04 1.13
CA LEU A 17 11.29 -26.26 -0.05
C LEU A 17 10.06 -25.70 -0.80
N PRO A 18 8.95 -26.45 -0.99
CA PRO A 18 7.74 -25.92 -1.63
C PRO A 18 7.09 -24.77 -0.85
N ALA A 19 7.13 -24.83 0.49
CA ALA A 19 6.56 -23.79 1.36
C ALA A 19 7.40 -22.51 1.28
N VAL A 20 8.73 -22.62 1.31
CA VAL A 20 9.63 -21.47 1.18
C VAL A 20 9.51 -20.80 -0.19
N ILE A 21 9.42 -21.58 -1.27
CA ILE A 21 9.20 -21.04 -2.62
C ILE A 21 7.88 -20.27 -2.68
N SER A 22 6.81 -20.85 -2.15
CA SER A 22 5.50 -20.19 -2.10
C SER A 22 5.55 -18.89 -1.32
N LEU A 23 6.19 -18.88 -0.15
CA LEU A 23 6.40 -17.68 0.67
C LEU A 23 7.15 -16.60 -0.12
N ILE A 24 8.23 -16.97 -0.81
CA ILE A 24 9.03 -16.02 -1.61
C ILE A 24 8.17 -15.41 -2.73
N ILE A 25 7.39 -16.21 -3.44
CA ILE A 25 6.51 -15.71 -4.52
C ILE A 25 5.50 -14.69 -3.99
N PHE A 26 4.80 -15.02 -2.90
CA PHE A 26 3.83 -14.09 -2.30
C PHE A 26 4.51 -12.85 -1.73
N PHE A 27 5.67 -13.00 -1.10
CA PHE A 27 6.42 -11.89 -0.53
C PHE A 27 6.88 -10.90 -1.61
N ILE A 28 7.41 -11.41 -2.73
CA ILE A 28 7.77 -10.58 -3.90
C ILE A 28 6.53 -9.89 -4.44
N GLY A 29 5.43 -10.62 -4.62
CA GLY A 29 4.16 -10.05 -5.09
C GLY A 29 3.63 -8.93 -4.21
N ALA A 30 3.65 -9.12 -2.89
CA ALA A 30 3.24 -8.11 -1.91
C ALA A 30 4.17 -6.89 -1.94
N THR A 31 5.47 -7.11 -2.00
CA THR A 31 6.48 -6.03 -2.05
C THR A 31 6.31 -5.18 -3.31
N VAL A 32 6.14 -5.82 -4.47
CA VAL A 32 5.91 -5.13 -5.75
C VAL A 32 4.60 -4.35 -5.72
N THR A 33 3.52 -4.97 -5.26
CA THR A 33 2.20 -4.32 -5.16
C THR A 33 2.26 -3.09 -4.26
N MET A 34 2.86 -3.22 -3.07
CA MET A 34 3.02 -2.11 -2.14
C MET A 34 3.88 -0.98 -2.73
N TYR A 35 4.97 -1.33 -3.43
CA TYR A 35 5.82 -0.36 -4.11
C TYR A 35 5.07 0.41 -5.21
N LEU A 36 4.26 -0.27 -6.02
CA LEU A 36 3.45 0.36 -7.07
C LEU A 36 2.42 1.33 -6.48
N ILE A 37 1.69 0.90 -5.44
CA ILE A 37 0.71 1.75 -4.74
C ILE A 37 1.40 2.98 -4.15
N TYR A 38 2.53 2.79 -3.46
CA TYR A 38 3.29 3.88 -2.85
C TYR A 38 3.76 4.91 -3.89
N LYS A 39 4.33 4.43 -5.01
CA LYS A 39 4.79 5.30 -6.09
C LYS A 39 3.65 6.10 -6.70
N HIS A 40 2.50 5.46 -6.92
CA HIS A 40 1.31 6.13 -7.45
C HIS A 40 0.77 7.16 -6.46
N SER A 41 0.65 6.79 -5.18
CA SER A 41 0.16 7.68 -4.11
C SER A 41 1.01 8.94 -3.96
N LYS A 42 2.35 8.82 -4.03
CA LYS A 42 3.24 9.99 -4.00
C LYS A 42 3.02 10.97 -5.14
N LYS A 43 2.72 10.47 -6.34
CA LYS A 43 2.46 11.32 -7.51
C LYS A 43 1.16 12.11 -7.32
N GLU A 44 0.12 11.43 -6.84
CA GLU A 44 -1.17 12.07 -6.56
C GLU A 44 -1.06 13.08 -5.42
N ALA A 45 -0.37 12.74 -4.32
CA ALA A 45 -0.13 13.65 -3.21
C ALA A 45 0.55 14.95 -3.65
N LYS A 46 1.56 14.87 -4.53
CA LYS A 46 2.23 16.05 -5.08
C LYS A 46 1.29 16.92 -5.92
N ARG A 47 0.43 16.33 -6.75
CA ARG A 47 -0.55 17.08 -7.55
C ARG A 47 -1.56 17.80 -6.67
N VAL A 48 -2.04 17.13 -5.63
CA VAL A 48 -2.97 17.70 -4.66
C VAL A 48 -2.32 18.86 -3.91
N ASP A 49 -1.08 18.69 -3.44
CA ASP A 49 -0.34 19.74 -2.74
C ASP A 49 -0.15 20.99 -3.61
N GLU A 50 0.24 20.83 -4.88
CA GLU A 50 0.36 21.93 -5.85
C GLU A 50 -0.99 22.63 -6.10
N GLU A 51 -2.08 21.88 -6.26
CA GLU A 51 -3.41 22.45 -6.45
C GLU A 51 -3.88 23.22 -5.20
N TYR A 52 -3.73 22.64 -4.01
CA TYR A 52 -4.10 23.30 -2.76
C TYR A 52 -3.25 24.54 -2.49
N ALA A 53 -1.94 24.49 -2.72
CA ALA A 53 -1.06 25.64 -2.60
C ALA A 53 -1.49 26.78 -3.54
N SER A 54 -1.86 26.45 -4.78
CA SER A 54 -2.36 27.45 -5.73
C SER A 54 -3.66 28.11 -5.26
N ARG A 55 -4.60 27.34 -4.69
CA ARG A 55 -5.89 27.83 -4.17
C ARG A 55 -5.74 28.71 -2.93
N ILE A 56 -4.78 28.43 -2.05
CA ILE A 56 -4.51 29.24 -0.86
C ILE A 56 -3.78 30.55 -1.23
N SER A 57 -2.93 30.52 -2.26
CA SER A 57 -2.22 31.71 -2.75
C SER A 57 -3.08 32.62 -3.64
N ALA A 58 -4.18 32.11 -4.19
CA ALA A 58 -5.14 32.92 -4.91
C ALA A 58 -5.78 33.92 -3.93
N PRO A 59 -5.80 35.24 -4.24
CA PRO A 59 -6.54 36.19 -3.44
C PRO A 59 -7.99 35.72 -3.31
N TYR A 60 -8.52 35.60 -2.09
CA TYR A 60 -9.94 35.28 -1.87
C TYR A 60 -10.77 36.13 -2.83
N PRO A 61 -11.62 35.53 -3.69
CA PRO A 61 -12.53 36.32 -4.50
C PRO A 61 -13.35 37.13 -3.50
N LYS A 62 -13.25 38.46 -3.58
CA LYS A 62 -14.10 39.33 -2.79
C LYS A 62 -15.52 38.96 -3.20
N GLU A 63 -16.28 38.41 -2.26
CA GLU A 63 -17.72 38.24 -2.42
C GLU A 63 -18.25 39.61 -2.85
N GLU A 64 -18.67 39.71 -4.11
CA GLU A 64 -19.31 40.92 -4.60
C GLU A 64 -20.56 41.12 -3.73
N GLU A 65 -20.52 42.24 -3.03
CA GLU A 65 -21.53 42.80 -2.15
C GLU A 65 -22.87 42.91 -2.90
N LYS A 66 -23.63 41.81 -2.92
CA LYS A 66 -25.01 41.78 -3.42
C LYS A 66 -25.96 41.89 -2.25
N TYR A 67 -26.04 43.09 -1.68
CA TYR A 67 -27.23 43.53 -0.95
C TYR A 67 -28.10 44.31 -1.93
N ASP A 68 -29.17 43.65 -2.38
CA ASP A 68 -30.34 44.30 -3.00
C ASP A 68 -31.15 45.06 -1.93
#